data_AF-A0A950TDB1-F1
#
_entry.id   AF-A0A950TDB1-F1
#
_cell.length_a   1.000
_cell.length_b   1.000
_cell.length_c   1.000
_cell.angle_alpha   90.00
_cell.angle_beta   90.00
_cell.angle_gamma   90.00
#
_symmetry.space_group_name_H-M   'P 1'
#
loop_
_entity.id
_entity.type
_entity.pdbx_description
1 polymer ?
#
loop_
_entity_poly.entity_id
_entity_poly.type
_entity_poly.pdbx_seq_one_letter_code
_entity_poly.pdbx_strand_id
1 'polypeptide(L)'
;MKPLPDRLNDRLEKQNAFWRGERQAAPSYSSAPSVDIDPEVAELTVLAQRLKTAPHLQVDPGFAQRLEARILAHHALLPRRRATTVWGSWLFPRFHRTRLALGITLLCLLLVGTMGTLTAAAQVTNPNNPLYGVKSWVQSVQYSLTTSAAGRAELNWRTAHDQLKTLTDLADPTHAAAYRQALADLDQQITAFAQSIHTLPAGQDKDSLSKKLVTLKADARHVLRGLLPRLALSEKLLTTDELGRLDDAVPHISSAEVIVSLHPKMEATISIAGKNLQSGASLLVNNQLVASNGSLQNGTDVFMVSWPGTQPPKTLGILNPDGTVAQTTTITFTIANAKSPNQTMPVRSI
;
A
#
# COMPACT_ATOMS: atom_id res chain seq x y z
N MET A 1 -40.40 2.19 -39.97
CA MET A 1 -39.80 2.40 -38.63
C MET A 1 -38.30 2.58 -38.80
N LYS A 2 -37.69 3.65 -38.25
CA LYS A 2 -36.23 3.83 -38.32
C LYS A 2 -35.48 2.70 -37.57
N PRO A 3 -34.38 2.16 -38.11
CA PRO A 3 -33.59 1.13 -37.44
C PRO A 3 -32.98 1.68 -36.14
N LEU A 4 -32.70 0.77 -35.20
CA LEU A 4 -32.27 1.09 -33.84
C LEU A 4 -31.03 2.01 -33.72
N PRO A 5 -29.98 1.91 -34.57
CA PRO A 5 -28.85 2.85 -34.52
C PRO A 5 -29.26 4.29 -34.87
N ASP A 6 -30.16 4.48 -35.83
CA ASP A 6 -30.61 5.82 -36.24
C ASP A 6 -31.45 6.48 -35.14
N ARG A 7 -32.21 5.70 -34.37
CA ARG A 7 -32.95 6.21 -33.20
C ARG A 7 -32.04 6.63 -32.07
N LEU A 8 -30.90 5.96 -31.87
CA LEU A 8 -29.91 6.35 -30.88
C LEU A 8 -29.16 7.61 -31.31
N ASN A 9 -28.82 7.72 -32.58
CA ASN A 9 -28.17 8.91 -33.12
C ASN A 9 -29.08 10.14 -33.05
N ASP A 10 -30.36 9.99 -33.42
CA ASP A 10 -31.38 11.04 -33.27
C ASP A 10 -31.54 11.48 -31.79
N ARG A 11 -31.37 10.55 -30.84
CA ARG A 11 -31.48 10.85 -29.40
C ARG A 11 -30.25 11.60 -28.87
N LEU A 12 -29.06 11.24 -29.34
CA LEU A 12 -27.80 11.92 -29.03
C LEU A 12 -27.75 13.32 -29.64
N GLU A 13 -28.20 13.50 -30.87
CA GLU A 13 -28.29 14.83 -31.50
C GLU A 13 -29.28 15.74 -30.78
N LYS A 14 -30.43 15.22 -30.34
CA LYS A 14 -31.39 15.99 -29.53
C LYS A 14 -30.83 16.38 -28.16
N GLN A 15 -30.10 15.49 -27.49
CA GLN A 15 -29.42 15.84 -26.24
C GLN A 15 -28.33 16.90 -26.47
N ASN A 16 -27.49 16.75 -27.49
CA ASN A 16 -26.46 17.72 -27.80
C ASN A 16 -27.02 19.10 -28.19
N ALA A 17 -28.15 19.15 -28.88
CA ALA A 17 -28.83 20.41 -29.22
C ALA A 17 -29.39 21.12 -27.97
N PHE A 18 -29.96 20.36 -27.03
CA PHE A 18 -30.45 20.89 -25.76
C PHE A 18 -29.32 21.54 -24.95
N TRP A 19 -28.18 20.86 -24.83
CA TRP A 19 -27.01 21.39 -24.11
C TRP A 19 -26.32 22.58 -24.80
N ARG A 20 -26.45 22.70 -26.13
CA ARG A 20 -25.89 23.84 -26.88
C ARG A 20 -26.74 25.11 -26.71
N GLY A 21 -28.05 24.96 -26.55
CA GLY A 21 -28.96 26.09 -26.28
C GLY A 21 -28.77 26.70 -24.89
N GLU A 22 -28.38 25.90 -23.90
CA GLU A 22 -28.25 26.36 -22.50
C GLU A 22 -26.97 27.18 -22.24
N ARG A 23 -25.99 27.17 -23.15
CA ARG A 23 -24.75 27.99 -23.03
C ARG A 23 -24.88 29.42 -23.55
N GLN A 24 -25.96 29.78 -24.26
CA GLN A 24 -26.12 31.13 -24.82
C GLN A 24 -26.81 32.15 -23.90
N ALA A 25 -27.18 31.77 -22.67
CA ALA A 25 -27.93 32.63 -21.75
C ALA A 25 -27.24 32.85 -20.38
N ALA A 26 -25.92 32.99 -20.36
CA ALA A 26 -25.21 33.44 -19.16
C ALA A 26 -24.77 34.92 -19.30
N PRO A 27 -25.13 35.80 -18.34
CA PRO A 27 -24.76 37.21 -18.38
C PRO A 27 -23.25 37.38 -18.18
N SER A 28 -22.65 38.20 -19.05
CA SER A 28 -21.24 38.61 -19.01
C SER A 28 -20.93 39.35 -17.71
N TYR A 29 -20.15 38.73 -16.83
CA TYR A 29 -19.54 39.38 -15.67
C TYR A 29 -18.04 39.58 -15.87
N SER A 30 -17.59 40.71 -15.34
CA SER A 30 -16.36 41.44 -15.64
C SER A 30 -15.05 40.68 -15.41
N SER A 31 -14.10 41.08 -16.25
CA SER A 31 -12.72 40.61 -16.40
C SER A 31 -11.87 40.77 -15.14
N ALA A 32 -11.34 39.66 -14.64
CA ALA A 32 -10.18 39.60 -13.74
C ALA A 32 -8.95 39.12 -14.56
N PRO A 33 -7.71 39.43 -14.13
CA PRO A 33 -6.52 39.28 -14.96
C PRO A 33 -6.24 37.80 -15.23
N SER A 34 -6.25 37.43 -16.50
CA SER A 34 -5.97 36.08 -16.99
C SER A 34 -4.50 35.77 -16.82
N VAL A 35 -4.17 34.90 -15.87
CA VAL A 35 -3.02 34.02 -16.01
C VAL A 35 -3.27 33.21 -17.27
N ASP A 36 -2.34 33.24 -18.22
CA ASP A 36 -2.40 32.53 -19.50
C ASP A 36 -2.28 31.02 -19.24
N ILE A 37 -3.37 30.43 -18.74
CA ILE A 37 -3.50 29.00 -18.50
C ILE A 37 -3.93 28.41 -19.84
N ASP A 38 -3.08 27.54 -20.36
CA ASP A 38 -3.33 26.77 -21.57
C ASP A 38 -4.77 26.21 -21.55
N PRO A 39 -5.59 26.52 -22.57
CA PRO A 39 -6.99 26.10 -22.62
C PRO A 39 -7.15 24.58 -22.52
N GLU A 40 -6.16 23.80 -22.96
CA GLU A 40 -6.20 22.33 -22.81
C GLU A 40 -6.11 21.89 -21.34
N VAL A 41 -5.29 22.57 -20.54
CA VAL A 41 -5.14 22.30 -19.11
C VAL A 41 -6.41 22.73 -18.34
N ALA A 42 -7.04 23.82 -18.77
CA ALA A 42 -8.33 24.25 -18.22
C ALA A 42 -9.45 23.22 -18.51
N GLU A 43 -9.50 22.65 -19.72
CA GLU A 43 -10.47 21.60 -20.04
C GLU A 43 -10.22 20.31 -19.25
N LEU A 44 -8.95 19.90 -19.11
CA LEU A 44 -8.59 18.70 -18.35
C LEU A 44 -8.88 18.84 -16.86
N THR A 45 -8.65 20.01 -16.27
CA THR A 45 -8.97 20.28 -14.86
C THR A 45 -10.48 20.31 -14.62
N VAL A 46 -11.26 20.89 -15.53
CA VAL A 46 -12.74 20.81 -15.48
C VAL A 46 -13.22 19.36 -15.59
N LEU A 47 -12.63 18.56 -16.48
CA LEU A 47 -12.99 17.15 -16.64
C LEU A 47 -12.65 16.32 -15.39
N ALA A 48 -11.46 16.53 -14.83
CA ALA A 48 -11.01 15.85 -13.61
C ALA A 48 -11.88 16.22 -12.40
N GLN A 49 -12.21 17.51 -12.24
CA GLN A 49 -13.13 17.97 -11.19
C GLN A 49 -14.51 17.34 -11.35
N ARG A 50 -15.01 17.24 -12.59
CA ARG A 50 -16.32 16.64 -12.90
C ARG A 50 -16.35 15.14 -12.62
N LEU A 51 -15.28 14.41 -12.94
CA LEU A 51 -15.10 13.00 -12.60
C LEU A 51 -15.04 12.78 -11.09
N LYS A 52 -14.39 13.67 -10.35
CA LYS A 52 -14.30 13.62 -8.88
C LYS A 52 -15.65 13.88 -8.20
N THR A 53 -16.48 14.74 -8.77
CA THR A 53 -17.83 15.05 -8.25
C THR A 53 -18.92 14.11 -8.77
N ALA A 54 -18.63 13.29 -9.77
CA ALA A 54 -19.59 12.33 -10.28
C ALA A 54 -19.88 11.29 -9.17
N PRO A 55 -21.15 10.96 -8.92
CA PRO A 55 -21.48 9.90 -7.97
C PRO A 55 -20.74 8.63 -8.39
N HIS A 56 -20.08 7.97 -7.43
CA HIS A 56 -19.36 6.71 -7.67
C HIS A 56 -20.26 5.80 -8.48
N LEU A 57 -19.88 5.55 -9.74
CA LEU A 57 -20.56 4.63 -10.62
C LEU A 57 -20.48 3.25 -9.98
N GLN A 58 -21.50 2.89 -9.21
CA GLN A 58 -21.71 1.51 -8.80
C GLN A 58 -22.07 0.77 -10.08
N VAL A 59 -21.05 0.15 -10.69
CA VAL A 59 -21.26 -0.73 -11.82
C VAL A 59 -22.08 -1.90 -11.30
N ASP A 60 -23.31 -2.03 -11.80
CA ASP A 60 -24.17 -3.18 -11.52
C ASP A 60 -23.34 -4.47 -11.73
N PRO A 61 -23.18 -5.34 -10.72
CA PRO A 61 -22.40 -6.57 -10.87
C PRO A 61 -22.93 -7.44 -12.01
N GLY A 62 -24.23 -7.37 -12.32
CA GLY A 62 -24.82 -8.02 -13.48
C GLY A 62 -24.40 -7.41 -14.82
N PHE A 63 -24.01 -6.14 -14.87
CA PHE A 63 -23.47 -5.51 -16.08
C PHE A 63 -22.06 -6.00 -16.39
N ALA A 64 -21.20 -6.10 -15.39
CA ALA A 64 -19.83 -6.61 -15.56
C ALA A 64 -19.84 -8.03 -16.15
N GLN A 65 -20.67 -8.92 -15.58
CA GLN A 65 -20.83 -10.29 -16.09
C GLN A 65 -21.40 -10.32 -17.52
N ARG A 66 -22.36 -9.45 -17.85
CA ARG A 66 -22.92 -9.34 -19.20
C ARG A 66 -21.91 -8.80 -20.21
N LEU A 67 -21.05 -7.87 -19.80
CA LEU A 67 -19.98 -7.33 -20.64
C LEU A 67 -18.93 -8.40 -20.91
N GLU A 68 -18.49 -9.12 -19.88
CA GLU A 68 -17.55 -10.23 -19.99
C GLU A 68 -18.10 -11.33 -20.91
N ALA A 69 -19.34 -11.78 -20.68
CA ALA A 69 -20.00 -12.77 -21.53
C ALA A 69 -20.09 -12.31 -23.00
N ARG A 70 -20.33 -11.01 -23.23
CA ARG A 70 -20.41 -10.45 -24.58
C ARG A 70 -19.05 -10.38 -25.25
N ILE A 71 -17.99 -10.03 -24.53
CA ILE A 71 -16.63 -9.99 -25.05
C ILE A 71 -16.17 -11.41 -25.40
N LEU A 72 -16.39 -12.38 -24.51
CA LEU A 72 -16.07 -13.78 -24.76
C LEU A 72 -16.84 -14.36 -25.95
N ALA A 73 -18.16 -14.10 -26.03
CA ALA A 73 -18.97 -14.51 -27.18
C ALA A 73 -18.50 -13.86 -28.49
N HIS A 74 -18.08 -12.60 -28.45
CA HIS A 74 -17.55 -11.91 -29.63
C HIS A 74 -16.22 -12.51 -30.09
N HIS A 75 -15.32 -12.85 -29.16
CA HIS A 75 -14.05 -13.51 -29.47
C HIS A 75 -14.23 -14.93 -30.00
N ALA A 76 -15.22 -15.69 -29.53
CA ALA A 76 -15.52 -17.02 -30.04
C ALA A 76 -16.07 -17.03 -31.47
N LEU A 77 -16.67 -15.92 -31.93
CA LEU A 77 -17.23 -15.79 -33.29
C LEU A 77 -16.20 -15.35 -34.34
N LEU A 78 -15.11 -14.70 -33.93
CA LEU A 78 -14.05 -14.22 -34.83
C LEU A 78 -13.23 -15.32 -35.53
N PRO A 79 -12.87 -16.48 -34.93
CA PRO A 79 -12.09 -17.50 -35.62
C PRO A 79 -12.86 -18.25 -36.71
N ARG A 80 -14.20 -18.23 -36.71
CA ARG A 80 -15.00 -19.05 -37.65
C ARG A 80 -15.22 -18.40 -39.02
N ARG A 81 -14.96 -17.09 -39.18
CA ARG A 81 -15.16 -16.36 -40.45
C ARG A 81 -13.97 -16.37 -41.41
N ARG A 82 -12.85 -17.02 -41.07
CA ARG A 82 -11.64 -17.08 -41.93
C ARG A 82 -11.47 -18.39 -42.72
N ALA A 83 -12.34 -19.39 -42.54
CA ALA A 83 -12.15 -20.71 -43.17
C ALA A 83 -13.01 -20.98 -44.43
N THR A 84 -13.93 -20.09 -44.83
CA THR A 84 -14.80 -20.33 -45.99
C THR A 84 -15.01 -19.07 -46.81
N THR A 85 -13.99 -18.64 -47.55
CA THR A 85 -14.20 -17.68 -48.66
C THR A 85 -13.11 -17.84 -49.72
N VAL A 86 -12.97 -19.06 -50.23
CA VAL A 86 -12.27 -19.37 -51.49
C VAL A 86 -13.34 -19.77 -52.51
N TRP A 87 -14.07 -18.79 -53.03
CA TRP A 87 -14.77 -18.83 -54.34
C TRP A 87 -15.66 -17.59 -54.44
N GLY A 88 -15.51 -16.81 -55.51
CA GLY A 88 -16.33 -15.61 -55.74
C GLY A 88 -15.53 -14.31 -55.72
N SER A 89 -14.29 -14.34 -56.20
CA SER A 89 -13.68 -13.15 -56.80
C SER A 89 -14.42 -12.84 -58.10
N TRP A 90 -15.31 -11.86 -58.10
CA TRP A 90 -15.59 -11.06 -59.28
C TRP A 90 -16.23 -9.73 -58.82
N LEU A 91 -15.54 -8.63 -59.13
CA LEU A 91 -16.08 -7.26 -59.24
C LEU A 91 -16.32 -6.41 -57.96
N PHE A 92 -15.39 -6.36 -57.00
CA PHE A 92 -15.28 -5.17 -56.14
C PHE A 92 -13.83 -4.65 -56.04
N PRO A 93 -13.61 -3.33 -56.18
CA PRO A 93 -12.31 -2.75 -56.51
C PRO A 93 -11.32 -2.77 -55.34
N ARG A 94 -10.10 -3.19 -55.65
CA ARG A 94 -8.94 -3.47 -54.78
C ARG A 94 -8.35 -2.28 -54.00
N PHE A 95 -8.91 -1.07 -54.07
CA PHE A 95 -8.23 0.13 -53.54
C PHE A 95 -8.40 0.40 -52.04
N HIS A 96 -9.34 -0.24 -51.34
CA HIS A 96 -9.59 0.05 -49.91
C HIS A 96 -8.93 -0.92 -48.92
N ARG A 97 -8.49 -2.11 -49.35
CA ARG A 97 -7.90 -3.10 -48.43
C ARG A 97 -6.45 -2.79 -48.03
N THR A 98 -5.67 -2.13 -48.89
CA THR A 98 -4.28 -1.74 -48.58
C THR A 98 -4.23 -0.58 -47.58
N ARG A 99 -5.18 0.36 -47.62
CA ARG A 99 -5.26 1.48 -46.68
C ARG A 99 -5.67 1.04 -45.27
N LEU A 100 -6.54 0.05 -45.14
CA LEU A 100 -6.94 -0.51 -43.84
C LEU A 100 -5.82 -1.34 -43.20
N ALA A 101 -5.10 -2.14 -43.99
CA ALA A 101 -3.97 -2.91 -43.47
C ALA A 101 -2.83 -2.01 -42.99
N LEU A 102 -2.51 -0.94 -43.74
CA LEU A 102 -1.53 0.08 -43.34
C LEU A 102 -1.98 0.86 -42.11
N GLY A 103 -3.28 1.20 -41.98
CA GLY A 103 -3.79 1.88 -40.80
C GLY A 103 -3.65 1.05 -39.52
N ILE A 104 -3.89 -0.26 -39.58
CA ILE A 104 -3.76 -1.16 -38.43
C ILE A 104 -2.28 -1.38 -38.08
N THR A 105 -1.40 -1.60 -39.04
CA THR A 105 0.04 -1.72 -38.74
C THR A 105 0.64 -0.42 -38.24
N LEU A 106 0.22 0.74 -38.76
CA LEU A 106 0.66 2.04 -38.26
C LEU A 106 0.13 2.30 -36.85
N LEU A 107 -1.12 1.93 -36.54
CA LEU A 107 -1.68 2.02 -35.17
C LEU A 107 -0.96 1.08 -34.20
N CYS A 108 -0.64 -0.15 -34.61
CA CYS A 108 0.17 -1.07 -33.82
C CYS A 108 1.61 -0.55 -33.64
N LEU A 109 2.24 0.02 -34.67
CA LEU A 109 3.56 0.65 -34.58
C LEU A 109 3.53 1.92 -33.73
N LEU A 110 2.44 2.68 -33.74
CA LEU A 110 2.25 3.84 -32.88
C LEU A 110 2.04 3.42 -31.42
N LEU A 111 1.27 2.35 -31.18
CA LEU A 111 1.10 1.74 -29.85
C LEU A 111 2.40 1.14 -29.30
N VAL A 112 3.21 0.48 -30.15
CA VAL A 112 4.53 -0.05 -29.76
C VAL A 112 5.57 1.07 -29.65
N GLY A 113 5.49 2.11 -30.47
CA GLY A 113 6.39 3.27 -30.42
C GLY A 113 6.14 4.17 -29.21
N THR A 114 4.89 4.31 -28.78
CA THR A 114 4.50 5.06 -27.57
C THR A 114 4.77 4.30 -26.27
N MET A 115 4.98 2.98 -26.32
CA MET A 115 5.50 2.22 -25.17
C MET A 115 6.90 2.67 -24.75
N GLY A 116 7.71 3.24 -25.66
CA GLY A 116 9.04 3.75 -25.33
C GLY A 116 9.03 4.98 -24.41
N THR A 117 8.04 5.87 -24.57
CA THR A 117 7.91 7.11 -23.79
C THR A 117 7.17 6.96 -22.46
N LEU A 118 6.49 5.82 -22.24
CA LEU A 118 5.81 5.52 -20.98
C LEU A 118 6.77 5.19 -19.81
N THR A 119 8.06 5.03 -20.08
CA THR A 119 9.07 4.75 -19.05
C THR A 119 9.29 5.93 -18.09
N ALA A 120 9.06 7.17 -18.52
CA ALA A 120 9.15 8.35 -17.64
C ALA A 120 7.95 8.46 -16.68
N ALA A 121 6.75 8.07 -17.10
CA ALA A 121 5.57 8.03 -16.23
C ALA A 121 5.55 6.80 -15.29
N ALA A 122 6.27 5.73 -15.63
CA ALA A 122 6.37 4.53 -14.81
C ALA A 122 7.15 4.73 -13.49
N GLN A 123 7.93 5.81 -13.38
CA GLN A 123 8.64 6.17 -12.15
C GLN A 123 7.74 6.82 -11.10
N VAL A 124 6.48 7.08 -11.43
CA VAL A 124 5.51 7.58 -10.45
C VAL A 124 5.08 6.43 -9.53
N THR A 125 5.81 6.27 -8.43
CA THR A 125 5.53 5.31 -7.35
C THR A 125 4.64 5.89 -6.24
N ASN A 126 4.30 7.17 -6.32
CA ASN A 126 3.47 7.81 -5.30
C ASN A 126 2.00 7.39 -5.44
N PRO A 127 1.41 6.71 -4.44
CA PRO A 127 0.00 6.28 -4.49
C PRO A 127 -1.00 7.45 -4.53
N ASN A 128 -0.58 8.65 -4.15
CA ASN A 128 -1.40 9.86 -4.27
C ASN A 128 -1.43 10.45 -5.70
N ASN A 129 -0.62 9.91 -6.62
CA ASN A 129 -0.64 10.36 -8.00
C ASN A 129 -1.75 9.62 -8.79
N PRO A 130 -2.61 10.32 -9.55
CA PRO A 130 -3.67 9.69 -10.35
C PRO A 130 -3.15 8.66 -11.37
N LEU A 131 -1.88 8.75 -11.79
CA LEU A 131 -1.25 7.78 -12.67
C LEU A 131 -1.00 6.41 -11.99
N TYR A 132 -1.06 6.34 -10.65
CA TYR A 132 -0.94 5.08 -9.91
C TYR A 132 -2.02 4.07 -10.32
N GLY A 133 -3.25 4.54 -10.54
CA GLY A 133 -4.35 3.69 -11.02
C GLY A 133 -4.10 3.10 -12.41
N VAL A 134 -3.38 3.83 -13.28
CA VAL A 134 -2.99 3.32 -14.61
C VAL A 134 -1.92 2.23 -14.46
N LYS A 135 -0.93 2.46 -13.59
CA LYS A 135 0.14 1.47 -13.32
C LYS A 135 -0.43 0.17 -12.76
N SER A 136 -1.33 0.23 -11.78
CA SER A 136 -1.96 -0.96 -11.20
C SER A 136 -2.82 -1.72 -12.22
N TRP A 137 -3.52 -1.00 -13.11
CA TRP A 137 -4.25 -1.62 -14.22
C TRP A 137 -3.31 -2.33 -15.20
N VAL A 138 -2.22 -1.69 -15.62
CA VAL A 138 -1.23 -2.31 -16.51
C VAL A 138 -0.61 -3.56 -15.86
N GLN A 139 -0.29 -3.49 -14.57
CA GLN A 139 0.21 -4.64 -13.83
C GLN A 139 -0.81 -5.79 -13.79
N SER A 140 -2.11 -5.49 -13.64
CA SER A 140 -3.18 -6.51 -13.68
C SER A 140 -3.31 -7.18 -15.06
N VAL A 141 -3.15 -6.41 -16.14
CA VAL A 141 -3.14 -6.93 -17.52
C VAL A 141 -1.91 -7.82 -17.74
N GLN A 142 -0.73 -7.41 -17.27
CA GLN A 142 0.47 -8.26 -17.34
C GLN A 142 0.31 -9.56 -16.54
N TYR A 143 -0.34 -9.49 -15.37
CA TYR A 143 -0.61 -10.66 -14.54
C TYR A 143 -1.53 -11.67 -15.24
N SER A 144 -2.56 -11.17 -15.95
CA SER A 144 -3.48 -12.02 -16.72
C SER A 144 -2.88 -12.61 -17.98
N LEU A 145 -1.86 -11.97 -18.57
CA LEU A 145 -1.12 -12.49 -19.72
C LEU A 145 -0.03 -13.51 -19.32
N THR A 146 0.44 -13.47 -18.08
CA THR A 146 1.48 -14.39 -17.58
C THR A 146 0.85 -15.71 -17.14
N THR A 147 0.67 -16.62 -18.09
CA THR A 147 -0.02 -17.90 -17.85
C THR A 147 0.79 -18.87 -16.99
N SER A 148 2.12 -18.75 -16.94
CA SER A 148 2.96 -19.65 -16.12
C SER A 148 3.02 -19.21 -14.66
N ALA A 149 2.93 -20.17 -13.73
CA ALA A 149 3.09 -19.91 -12.31
C ALA A 149 4.50 -19.35 -11.97
N ALA A 150 5.54 -19.82 -12.67
CA ALA A 150 6.90 -19.32 -12.51
C ALA A 150 7.02 -17.85 -12.95
N GLY A 151 6.37 -17.46 -14.05
CA GLY A 151 6.34 -16.07 -14.51
C GLY A 151 5.63 -15.15 -13.51
N ARG A 152 4.53 -15.60 -12.90
CA ARG A 152 3.83 -14.85 -11.84
C ARG A 152 4.70 -14.68 -10.60
N ALA A 153 5.40 -15.74 -10.18
CA ALA A 153 6.35 -15.66 -9.07
C ALA A 153 7.49 -14.66 -9.34
N GLU A 154 8.05 -14.68 -10.56
CA GLU A 154 9.09 -13.73 -10.99
C GLU A 154 8.58 -12.27 -11.00
N LEU A 155 7.34 -12.04 -11.45
CA LEU A 155 6.72 -10.71 -11.44
C LEU A 155 6.50 -10.20 -10.00
N ASN A 156 6.03 -11.06 -9.09
CA ASN A 156 5.84 -10.71 -7.69
C ASN A 156 7.20 -10.36 -7.04
N TRP A 157 8.25 -11.13 -7.33
CA TRP A 157 9.61 -10.84 -6.85
C TRP A 157 10.10 -9.46 -7.30
N ARG A 158 9.98 -9.11 -8.60
CA ARG A 158 10.37 -7.79 -9.11
C ARG A 158 9.57 -6.67 -8.48
N THR A 159 8.26 -6.86 -8.34
CA THR A 159 7.38 -5.88 -7.72
C THR A 159 7.75 -5.62 -6.27
N ALA A 160 8.01 -6.68 -5.49
CA ALA A 160 8.47 -6.55 -4.11
C ALA A 160 9.82 -5.81 -4.01
N HIS A 161 10.76 -6.10 -4.91
CA HIS A 161 12.04 -5.40 -4.97
C HIS A 161 11.87 -3.91 -5.30
N ASP A 162 10.99 -3.56 -6.24
CA ASP A 162 10.67 -2.16 -6.56
C ASP A 162 10.00 -1.44 -5.38
N GLN A 163 9.16 -2.15 -4.60
CA GLN A 163 8.56 -1.59 -3.39
C GLN A 163 9.59 -1.32 -2.30
N LEU A 164 10.59 -2.20 -2.12
CA LEU A 164 11.70 -1.94 -1.19
C LEU A 164 12.47 -0.66 -1.54
N LYS A 165 12.72 -0.44 -2.83
CA LYS A 165 13.35 0.81 -3.29
C LYS A 165 12.46 2.01 -2.97
N THR A 166 11.17 1.90 -3.25
CA THR A 166 10.18 2.96 -2.99
C THR A 166 10.10 3.33 -1.50
N LEU A 167 10.17 2.35 -0.59
CA LEU A 167 10.17 2.61 0.85
C LEU A 167 11.34 3.48 1.31
N THR A 168 12.50 3.36 0.65
CA THR A 168 13.68 4.17 0.96
C THR A 168 13.45 5.64 0.64
N ASP A 169 12.73 5.93 -0.44
CA ASP A 169 12.36 7.29 -0.87
C ASP A 169 11.23 7.88 0.00
N LEU A 170 10.36 7.03 0.53
CA LEU A 170 9.21 7.42 1.36
C LEU A 170 9.51 7.50 2.87
N ALA A 171 10.72 7.15 3.32
CA ALA A 171 11.13 7.17 4.73
C ALA A 171 11.39 8.60 5.26
N ASP A 172 10.37 9.44 5.16
CA ASP A 172 10.31 10.83 5.60
C ASP A 172 8.98 11.06 6.35
N PRO A 173 8.97 11.80 7.48
CA PRO A 173 7.73 12.15 8.20
C PRO A 173 6.62 12.75 7.33
N THR A 174 6.96 13.49 6.27
CA THR A 174 6.00 14.11 5.33
C THR A 174 5.25 13.09 4.47
N HIS A 175 5.78 11.87 4.33
CA HIS A 175 5.23 10.80 3.51
C HIS A 175 4.70 9.63 4.34
N ALA A 176 4.41 9.83 5.64
CA ALA A 176 4.00 8.78 6.56
C ALA A 176 2.88 7.86 6.04
N ALA A 177 1.81 8.43 5.47
CA ALA A 177 0.70 7.63 4.93
C ALA A 177 1.12 6.76 3.72
N ALA A 178 1.92 7.34 2.81
CA ALA A 178 2.44 6.61 1.66
C ALA A 178 3.44 5.51 2.07
N TYR A 179 4.28 5.79 3.07
CA TYR A 179 5.20 4.81 3.65
C TYR A 179 4.45 3.61 4.23
N ARG A 180 3.40 3.85 5.04
CA ARG A 180 2.57 2.78 5.62
C ARG A 180 1.92 1.92 4.54
N GLN A 181 1.40 2.53 3.48
CA GLN A 181 0.83 1.80 2.35
C GLN A 181 1.88 0.96 1.62
N ALA A 182 3.04 1.55 1.30
CA ALA A 182 4.12 0.84 0.64
C ALA A 182 4.66 -0.34 1.47
N LEU A 183 4.67 -0.21 2.80
CA LEU A 183 5.08 -1.28 3.71
C LEU A 183 4.07 -2.44 3.69
N ALA A 184 2.76 -2.12 3.71
CA ALA A 184 1.71 -3.14 3.59
C ALA A 184 1.72 -3.81 2.20
N ASP A 185 1.96 -3.04 1.13
CA ASP A 185 2.09 -3.56 -0.22
C ASP A 185 3.29 -4.51 -0.33
N LEU A 186 4.43 -4.19 0.30
CA LEU A 186 5.60 -5.05 0.35
C LEU A 186 5.28 -6.41 1.02
N ASP A 187 4.68 -6.40 2.21
CA ASP A 187 4.29 -7.62 2.93
C ASP A 187 3.38 -8.51 2.07
N GLN A 188 2.37 -7.89 1.45
CA GLN A 188 1.46 -8.59 0.55
C GLN A 188 2.21 -9.23 -0.64
N GLN A 189 3.17 -8.52 -1.25
CA GLN A 189 3.93 -9.05 -2.39
C GLN A 189 4.89 -10.17 -1.99
N ILE A 190 5.55 -10.08 -0.82
CA ILE A 190 6.39 -11.16 -0.29
C ILE A 190 5.54 -12.41 -0.02
N THR A 191 4.36 -12.23 0.58
CA THR A 191 3.42 -13.33 0.84
C THR A 191 2.92 -13.96 -0.47
N ALA A 192 2.51 -13.15 -1.45
CA ALA A 192 2.08 -13.63 -2.76
C ALA A 192 3.20 -14.36 -3.53
N PHE A 193 4.44 -13.88 -3.42
CA PHE A 193 5.61 -14.53 -4.00
C PHE A 193 5.85 -15.91 -3.36
N ALA A 194 5.84 -16.00 -2.02
CA ALA A 194 5.98 -17.26 -1.30
C ALA A 194 4.88 -18.27 -1.68
N GLN A 195 3.61 -17.84 -1.71
CA GLN A 195 2.49 -18.67 -2.11
C GLN A 195 2.66 -19.19 -3.55
N SER A 196 3.10 -18.33 -4.48
CA SER A 196 3.34 -18.72 -5.87
C SER A 196 4.40 -19.82 -5.96
N ILE A 197 5.49 -19.72 -5.19
CA ILE A 197 6.53 -20.77 -5.11
C ILE A 197 5.96 -22.09 -4.58
N HIS A 198 5.10 -22.05 -3.57
CA HIS A 198 4.50 -23.26 -3.01
C HIS A 198 3.66 -24.04 -4.04
N THR A 199 3.01 -23.35 -4.97
CA THR A 199 2.21 -23.99 -6.05
C THR A 199 3.05 -24.61 -7.16
N LEU A 200 4.35 -24.31 -7.23
CA LEU A 200 5.23 -24.88 -8.25
C LEU A 200 5.56 -26.34 -7.94
N PRO A 201 5.62 -27.21 -8.98
CA PRO A 201 6.15 -28.56 -8.83
C PRO A 201 7.61 -28.51 -8.38
N ALA A 202 8.08 -29.57 -7.73
CA ALA A 202 9.49 -29.69 -7.37
C ALA A 202 10.36 -29.68 -8.63
N GLY A 203 11.47 -28.94 -8.58
CA GLY A 203 12.38 -28.78 -9.70
C GLY A 203 13.20 -27.49 -9.62
N GLN A 204 14.04 -27.27 -10.64
CA GLN A 204 15.00 -26.19 -10.69
C GLN A 204 14.37 -24.79 -10.54
N ASP A 205 13.19 -24.56 -11.12
CA ASP A 205 12.48 -23.28 -11.03
C ASP A 205 12.06 -22.96 -9.59
N LYS A 206 11.49 -23.96 -8.88
CA LYS A 206 11.08 -23.82 -7.49
C LYS A 206 12.27 -23.54 -6.58
N ASP A 207 13.38 -24.24 -6.79
CA ASP A 207 14.61 -24.06 -6.01
C ASP A 207 15.22 -22.68 -6.25
N SER A 208 15.27 -22.24 -7.52
CA SER A 208 15.76 -20.92 -7.91
C SER A 208 14.92 -19.79 -7.28
N LEU A 209 13.60 -19.87 -7.40
CA LEU A 209 12.69 -18.87 -6.84
C LEU A 209 12.69 -18.89 -5.29
N SER A 210 12.83 -20.06 -4.68
CA SER A 210 12.99 -20.17 -3.21
C SER A 210 14.25 -19.45 -2.73
N LYS A 211 15.37 -19.60 -3.45
CA LYS A 211 16.60 -18.83 -3.16
C LYS A 211 16.37 -17.33 -3.29
N LYS A 212 15.69 -16.88 -4.35
CA LYS A 212 15.32 -15.47 -4.53
C LYS A 212 14.44 -14.93 -3.39
N LEU A 213 13.50 -15.73 -2.89
CA LEU A 213 12.67 -15.34 -1.74
C LEU A 213 13.51 -15.16 -0.47
N VAL A 214 14.46 -16.06 -0.20
CA VAL A 214 15.38 -15.93 0.93
C VAL A 214 16.22 -14.66 0.81
N THR A 215 16.77 -14.39 -0.38
CA THR A 215 17.52 -13.14 -0.65
C THR A 215 16.64 -11.91 -0.46
N LEU A 216 15.43 -11.89 -1.05
CA LEU A 216 14.49 -10.77 -0.91
C LEU A 216 14.13 -10.48 0.56
N LYS A 217 13.87 -11.52 1.38
CA LYS A 217 13.61 -11.35 2.82
C LYS A 217 14.82 -10.79 3.56
N ALA A 218 16.03 -11.24 3.22
CA ALA A 218 17.26 -10.73 3.81
C ALA A 218 17.49 -9.25 3.45
N ASP A 219 17.31 -8.90 2.18
CA ASP A 219 17.41 -7.52 1.69
C ASP A 219 16.36 -6.62 2.33
N ALA A 220 15.11 -7.11 2.45
CA ALA A 220 14.03 -6.40 3.12
C ALA A 220 14.39 -6.08 4.59
N ARG A 221 14.88 -7.07 5.35
CA ARG A 221 15.33 -6.85 6.74
C ARG A 221 16.44 -5.79 6.81
N HIS A 222 17.43 -5.89 5.93
CA HIS A 222 18.55 -4.95 5.90
C HIS A 222 18.07 -3.52 5.62
N VAL A 223 17.24 -3.33 4.59
CA VAL A 223 16.68 -2.03 4.22
C VAL A 223 15.82 -1.48 5.37
N LEU A 224 14.85 -2.25 5.87
CA LEU A 224 13.94 -1.79 6.92
C LEU A 224 14.68 -1.40 8.20
N ARG A 225 15.71 -2.16 8.62
CA ARG A 225 16.58 -1.75 9.74
C ARG A 225 17.28 -0.42 9.46
N GLY A 226 17.78 -0.22 8.24
CA GLY A 226 18.41 1.05 7.83
C GLY A 226 17.46 2.25 7.83
N LEU A 227 16.14 2.03 7.72
CA LEU A 227 15.15 3.10 7.75
C LEU A 227 14.75 3.52 9.17
N LEU A 228 14.79 2.62 10.15
CA LEU A 228 14.33 2.88 11.54
C LEU A 228 14.83 4.18 12.16
N PRO A 229 16.10 4.63 12.00
CA PRO A 229 16.56 5.88 12.60
C PRO A 229 15.84 7.13 12.08
N ARG A 230 15.30 7.08 10.85
CA ARG A 230 14.70 8.22 10.15
C ARG A 230 13.18 8.32 10.33
N LEU A 231 12.56 7.25 10.82
CA LEU A 231 11.11 7.14 10.94
C LEU A 231 10.60 7.80 12.22
N ALA A 232 9.37 8.32 12.17
CA ALA A 232 8.64 8.71 13.37
C ALA A 232 8.21 7.46 14.18
N LEU A 233 7.88 7.64 15.45
CA LEU A 233 7.65 6.52 16.38
C LEU A 233 6.56 5.54 15.91
N SER A 234 5.47 6.05 15.34
CA SER A 234 4.39 5.22 14.77
C SER A 234 4.90 4.32 13.65
N GLU A 235 5.71 4.86 12.74
CA GLU A 235 6.29 4.14 11.61
C GLU A 235 7.38 3.18 12.07
N LYS A 236 8.14 3.51 13.12
CA LYS A 236 9.11 2.58 13.75
C LYS A 236 8.41 1.34 14.31
N LEU A 237 7.27 1.51 14.98
CA LEU A 237 6.50 0.38 15.51
C LEU A 237 6.04 -0.55 14.37
N LEU A 238 5.40 0.01 13.34
CA LEU A 238 4.95 -0.77 12.18
C LEU A 238 6.10 -1.46 11.44
N THR A 239 7.23 -0.77 11.28
CA THR A 239 8.43 -1.33 10.64
C THR A 239 9.06 -2.42 11.49
N THR A 240 9.01 -2.29 12.82
CA THR A 240 9.50 -3.31 13.76
C THR A 240 8.61 -4.55 13.71
N ASP A 241 7.29 -4.40 13.63
CA ASP A 241 6.37 -5.52 13.45
C ASP A 241 6.66 -6.27 12.14
N GLU A 242 6.89 -5.53 11.05
CA GLU A 242 7.22 -6.11 9.75
C GLU A 242 8.57 -6.85 9.77
N LEU A 243 9.59 -6.28 10.41
CA LEU A 243 10.86 -6.97 10.66
C LEU A 243 10.63 -8.30 11.41
N GLY A 244 9.74 -8.32 12.40
CA GLY A 244 9.36 -9.55 13.10
C GLY A 244 8.73 -10.61 12.19
N ARG A 245 7.85 -10.21 11.25
CA ARG A 245 7.26 -11.12 10.24
C ARG A 245 8.27 -11.68 9.25
N LEU A 246 9.34 -10.93 8.99
CA LEU A 246 10.46 -11.35 8.16
C LEU A 246 11.49 -12.21 8.92
N ASP A 247 11.11 -12.74 10.09
CA ASP A 247 11.95 -13.57 10.95
C ASP A 247 13.21 -12.83 11.45
N ASP A 248 13.10 -11.52 11.72
CA ASP A 248 14.15 -10.74 12.37
C ASP A 248 14.01 -10.77 13.91
N ALA A 249 15.13 -10.58 14.62
CA ALA A 249 15.15 -10.42 16.06
C ALA A 249 14.72 -9.00 16.45
N VAL A 250 13.44 -8.85 16.79
CA VAL A 250 12.81 -7.61 17.26
C VAL A 250 12.32 -7.72 18.69
N PRO A 251 12.23 -6.60 19.45
CA PRO A 251 11.75 -6.62 20.83
C PRO A 251 10.32 -7.13 20.89
N HIS A 252 10.03 -7.97 21.88
CA HIS A 252 8.68 -8.46 22.16
C HIS A 252 8.42 -8.40 23.67
N ILE A 253 7.47 -7.57 24.07
CA ILE A 253 7.12 -7.37 25.49
C ILE A 253 6.06 -8.39 25.90
N SER A 254 6.38 -9.24 26.87
CA SER A 254 5.42 -10.21 27.43
C SER A 254 4.57 -9.61 28.55
N SER A 255 5.17 -8.75 29.36
CA SER A 255 4.48 -8.10 30.49
C SER A 255 5.20 -6.81 30.89
N ALA A 256 4.45 -5.88 31.45
CA ALA A 256 4.99 -4.68 32.09
C ALA A 256 4.38 -4.49 33.47
N GLU A 257 5.20 -4.14 34.44
CA GLU A 257 4.81 -3.85 35.82
C GLU A 257 5.24 -2.43 36.19
N VAL A 258 4.36 -1.70 36.87
CA VAL A 258 4.60 -0.36 37.40
C VAL A 258 4.35 -0.38 38.89
N ILE A 259 5.38 -0.08 39.67
CA ILE A 259 5.29 0.06 41.12
C ILE A 259 5.56 1.52 41.47
N VAL A 260 4.51 2.25 41.87
CA VAL A 260 4.62 3.66 42.27
C VAL A 260 4.86 3.75 43.77
N SER A 261 5.93 4.43 44.16
CA SER A 261 6.26 4.70 45.56
C SER A 261 5.70 6.05 46.01
N LEU A 262 4.88 6.07 47.07
CA LEU A 262 4.29 7.29 47.65
C LEU A 262 5.27 8.17 48.46
N HIS A 263 6.58 8.01 48.22
CA HIS A 263 7.61 8.89 48.80
C HIS A 263 7.42 10.34 48.31
N PRO A 264 7.99 11.35 49.00
CA PRO A 264 7.76 12.77 48.68
C PRO A 264 8.12 13.19 47.24
N LYS A 265 8.84 12.35 46.47
CA LYS A 265 9.21 12.59 45.07
C LYS A 265 8.38 11.84 44.03
N MET A 266 7.42 11.00 44.43
CA MET A 266 6.60 10.14 43.54
C MET A 266 7.40 9.50 42.41
N GLU A 267 8.21 8.50 42.76
CA GLU A 267 8.99 7.72 41.79
C GLU A 267 8.26 6.42 41.48
N ALA A 268 8.33 5.98 40.21
CA ALA A 268 7.87 4.68 39.79
C ALA A 268 9.04 3.81 39.34
N THR A 269 9.05 2.56 39.82
CA THR A 269 9.87 1.49 39.25
C THR A 269 9.03 0.80 38.19
N ILE A 270 9.50 0.81 36.95
CA ILE A 270 8.85 0.19 35.81
C ILE A 270 9.70 -0.98 35.35
N SER A 271 9.14 -2.18 35.36
CA SER A 271 9.81 -3.42 34.95
C SER A 271 9.14 -3.95 33.69
N ILE A 272 9.90 -4.16 32.62
CA ILE A 272 9.41 -4.67 31.33
C ILE A 272 10.13 -5.99 31.04
N ALA A 273 9.37 -7.08 30.99
CA ALA A 273 9.89 -8.40 30.66
C ALA A 273 9.56 -8.76 29.20
N GLY A 274 10.47 -9.45 28.53
CA GLY A 274 10.29 -9.77 27.12
C GLY A 274 11.46 -10.51 26.47
N LYS A 275 11.43 -10.56 25.13
CA LYS A 275 12.50 -11.12 24.29
C LYS A 275 13.15 -10.01 23.48
N ASN A 276 14.43 -10.19 23.15
CA ASN A 276 15.23 -9.27 22.34
C ASN A 276 15.22 -7.82 22.87
N LEU A 277 15.11 -7.67 24.20
CA LEU A 277 15.34 -6.39 24.86
C LEU A 277 16.84 -6.12 24.88
N GLN A 278 17.25 -4.87 24.66
CA GLN A 278 18.65 -4.49 24.57
C GLN A 278 19.03 -3.52 25.70
N SER A 279 20.21 -3.71 26.27
CA SER A 279 20.77 -2.76 27.24
C SER A 279 20.87 -1.37 26.61
N GLY A 280 20.46 -0.33 27.35
CA GLY A 280 20.37 1.04 26.84
C GLY A 280 19.07 1.35 26.11
N ALA A 281 18.07 0.47 26.15
CA ALA A 281 16.73 0.78 25.69
C ALA A 281 16.15 2.01 26.43
N SER A 282 15.34 2.79 25.71
CA SER A 282 14.62 3.93 26.27
C SER A 282 13.17 3.55 26.56
N LEU A 283 12.60 4.10 27.64
CA LEU A 283 11.22 3.85 28.03
C LEU A 283 10.22 4.69 27.22
N LEU A 284 9.15 4.07 26.76
CA LEU A 284 7.97 4.73 26.19
C LEU A 284 6.80 4.62 27.16
N VAL A 285 6.16 5.75 27.49
CA VAL A 285 4.94 5.82 28.30
C VAL A 285 3.89 6.59 27.50
N ASN A 286 2.72 5.99 27.25
CA ASN A 286 1.66 6.60 26.45
C ASN A 286 2.16 7.12 25.07
N ASN A 287 3.03 6.35 24.42
CA ASN A 287 3.69 6.68 23.15
C ASN A 287 4.61 7.91 23.20
N GLN A 288 5.06 8.32 24.38
CA GLN A 288 6.04 9.39 24.55
C GLN A 288 7.32 8.83 25.15
N LEU A 289 8.46 9.30 24.62
CA LEU A 289 9.77 8.96 25.16
C LEU A 289 9.96 9.63 26.51
N VAL A 290 10.25 8.84 27.53
CA VAL A 290 10.55 9.34 28.87
C VAL A 290 12.05 9.29 29.08
N ALA A 291 12.64 10.38 29.54
CA ALA A 291 14.04 10.41 29.93
C ALA A 291 14.24 9.49 31.15
N SER A 292 14.80 8.31 30.91
CA SER A 292 15.05 7.31 31.94
C SER A 292 16.32 6.52 31.61
N ASN A 293 16.99 6.05 32.66
CA ASN A 293 18.08 5.10 32.52
C ASN A 293 17.52 3.71 32.83
N GLY A 294 17.42 2.87 31.82
CA GLY A 294 17.08 1.46 31.98
C GLY A 294 18.31 0.63 32.31
N SER A 295 18.13 -0.43 33.10
CA SER A 295 19.12 -1.49 33.23
C SER A 295 18.48 -2.84 32.93
N LEU A 296 19.08 -3.61 32.03
CA LEU A 296 18.65 -4.95 31.68
C LEU A 296 19.15 -5.94 32.74
N GLN A 297 18.24 -6.54 33.50
CA GLN A 297 18.54 -7.50 34.57
C GLN A 297 17.76 -8.79 34.35
N ASN A 298 18.46 -9.91 34.12
CA ASN A 298 17.85 -11.24 33.95
C ASN A 298 16.73 -11.29 32.87
N GLY A 299 16.86 -10.52 31.78
CA GLY A 299 15.85 -10.46 30.71
C GLY A 299 14.68 -9.51 31.00
N THR A 300 14.76 -8.71 32.05
CA THR A 300 13.81 -7.65 32.40
C THR A 300 14.50 -6.30 32.38
N ASP A 301 13.98 -5.34 31.61
CA ASP A 301 14.43 -3.95 31.67
C ASP A 301 13.75 -3.24 32.83
N VAL A 302 14.54 -2.68 33.74
CA VAL A 302 14.06 -1.93 34.91
C VAL A 302 14.41 -0.46 34.74
N PHE A 303 13.40 0.40 34.86
CA PHE A 303 13.50 1.84 34.77
C PHE A 303 13.03 2.49 36.07
N MET A 304 13.69 3.57 36.47
CA MET A 304 13.21 4.46 37.54
C MET A 304 12.86 5.81 36.94
N VAL A 305 11.62 6.26 37.15
CA VAL A 305 11.11 7.52 36.57
C VAL A 305 10.31 8.33 37.57
N SER A 306 10.33 9.66 37.41
CA SER A 306 9.38 10.54 38.09
C SER A 306 7.98 10.26 37.54
N TRP A 307 7.02 9.97 38.41
CA TRP A 307 5.69 9.53 38.01
C TRP A 307 4.63 10.56 38.38
N PRO A 308 4.03 11.28 37.40
CA PRO A 308 3.09 12.36 37.67
C PRO A 308 1.68 11.80 37.94
N GLY A 309 1.47 11.20 39.11
CA GLY A 309 0.13 10.90 39.63
C GLY A 309 -0.13 9.44 39.95
N THR A 310 -1.41 9.09 40.14
CA THR A 310 -1.84 7.75 40.60
C THR A 310 -2.53 6.93 39.51
N GLN A 311 -2.63 7.46 38.30
CA GLN A 311 -3.30 6.77 37.20
C GLN A 311 -2.35 5.80 36.50
N PRO A 312 -2.82 4.60 36.14
CA PRO A 312 -2.03 3.68 35.33
C PRO A 312 -1.82 4.24 33.92
N PRO A 313 -0.66 3.98 33.29
CA PRO A 313 -0.46 4.31 31.89
C PRO A 313 -1.35 3.46 30.98
N LYS A 314 -1.71 4.00 29.81
CA LYS A 314 -2.45 3.27 28.77
C LYS A 314 -1.54 2.33 27.98
N THR A 315 -0.32 2.77 27.70
CA THR A 315 0.70 1.99 27.00
C THR A 315 2.04 2.13 27.68
N LEU A 316 2.78 1.02 27.71
CA LEU A 316 4.19 0.99 28.02
C LEU A 316 4.94 0.37 26.87
N GLY A 317 6.16 0.82 26.62
CA GLY A 317 6.97 0.29 25.55
C GLY A 317 8.44 0.52 25.76
N ILE A 318 9.22 -0.04 24.85
CA ILE A 318 10.66 0.15 24.78
C ILE A 318 11.07 0.56 23.38
N LEU A 319 12.09 1.40 23.30
CA LEU A 319 12.83 1.73 22.08
C LEU A 319 14.26 1.23 22.27
N ASN A 320 14.65 0.17 21.56
CA ASN A 320 16.00 -0.36 21.60
C ASN A 320 17.01 0.61 20.94
N PRO A 321 18.31 0.50 21.26
CA PRO A 321 19.36 1.31 20.63
C PRO A 321 19.44 1.15 19.10
N ASP A 322 19.06 -0.02 18.56
CA ASP A 322 19.00 -0.27 17.12
C ASP A 322 17.78 0.37 16.42
N GLY A 323 16.95 1.08 17.17
CA GLY A 323 15.78 1.79 16.67
C GLY A 323 14.50 0.96 16.61
N THR A 324 14.56 -0.33 16.94
CA THR A 324 13.37 -1.19 17.01
C THR A 324 12.50 -0.84 18.22
N VAL A 325 11.19 -0.95 18.07
CA VAL A 325 10.20 -0.52 19.07
C VAL A 325 9.19 -1.61 19.36
N ALA A 326 8.85 -1.80 20.63
CA ALA A 326 7.73 -2.63 21.06
C ALA A 326 6.87 -1.91 22.09
N GLN A 327 5.58 -2.22 22.12
CA GLN A 327 4.62 -1.65 23.06
C GLN A 327 3.65 -2.72 23.57
N THR A 328 3.09 -2.51 24.76
CA THR A 328 2.06 -3.35 25.37
C THR A 328 1.01 -2.51 26.10
N THR A 329 -0.19 -3.07 26.17
CA THR A 329 -1.30 -2.59 27.00
C THR A 329 -1.52 -3.50 28.22
N THR A 330 -0.81 -4.62 28.31
CA THR A 330 -0.88 -5.56 29.44
C THR A 330 0.03 -5.07 30.55
N ILE A 331 -0.52 -4.23 31.43
CA ILE A 331 0.21 -3.50 32.45
C ILE A 331 -0.34 -3.83 33.84
N THR A 332 0.51 -4.35 34.72
CA THR A 332 0.22 -4.48 36.15
C THR A 332 0.63 -3.19 36.85
N PHE A 333 -0.31 -2.52 37.52
CA PHE A 333 -0.06 -1.25 38.20
C PHE A 333 -0.32 -1.38 39.69
N THR A 334 0.69 -1.09 40.51
CA THR A 334 0.64 -1.20 41.96
C THR A 334 1.10 0.11 42.60
N ILE A 335 0.34 0.59 43.57
CA ILE A 335 0.76 1.71 44.42
C ILE A 335 1.33 1.11 45.71
N ALA A 336 2.63 1.23 45.90
CA ALA A 336 3.29 0.83 47.13
C ALA A 336 2.99 1.89 48.20
N ASN A 337 2.00 1.62 49.04
CA ASN A 337 1.80 2.38 50.27
C ASN A 337 3.03 2.15 51.16
N ALA A 338 3.73 3.23 51.52
CA ALA A 338 4.85 3.22 52.45
C ALA A 338 4.34 2.79 53.84
N LYS A 339 4.21 1.48 54.06
CA LYS A 339 3.83 0.81 55.33
C LYS A 339 2.64 1.44 56.07
N SER A 340 1.57 0.66 56.18
CA SER A 340 1.09 0.39 57.55
C SER A 340 2.22 -0.38 58.25
N PRO A 341 2.87 0.16 59.30
CA PRO A 341 3.89 -0.57 60.03
C PRO A 341 3.24 -1.80 60.66
N ASN A 342 3.71 -2.97 60.26
CA ASN A 342 3.32 -4.23 60.85
C ASN A 342 3.64 -4.19 62.35
N GLN A 343 2.60 -4.10 63.17
CA GLN A 343 2.63 -4.41 64.60
C GLN A 343 3.02 -5.88 64.74
N THR A 344 4.31 -6.16 64.84
CA THR A 344 4.79 -7.49 65.24
C THR A 344 4.75 -7.53 66.77
N MET A 345 3.61 -7.95 67.33
CA MET A 345 3.54 -8.33 68.74
C MET A 345 4.46 -9.54 68.98
N PRO A 346 5.32 -9.53 70.00
CA PRO A 346 6.12 -10.69 70.37
C PRO A 346 5.20 -11.77 70.96
N VAL A 347 5.21 -12.96 70.36
CA VAL A 347 4.60 -14.16 70.95
C VAL A 347 5.42 -14.55 72.17
N ARG A 348 4.85 -14.35 73.37
CA ARG A 348 5.34 -14.92 74.62
C ARG A 348 5.13 -16.44 74.58
N SER A 349 6.22 -17.19 74.67
CA SER A 349 6.21 -18.62 74.96
C SER A 349 5.79 -18.86 76.41
N ILE A 350 4.89 -19.82 76.63
CA ILE A 350 4.69 -20.51 77.92
C ILE A 350 5.00 -21.98 77.69
#